data_AF-A0A4V0Y1X7-F1
#
_entry.id   AF-A0A4V0Y1X7-F1
#
_cell.length_a   1.000
_cell.length_b   1.000
_cell.length_c   1.000
_cell.angle_alpha   90.00
_cell.angle_beta   90.00
_cell.angle_gamma   90.00
#
_symmetry.space_group_name_H-M   'P 1'
#
loop_
_entity.id
_entity.type
_entity.pdbx_description
1 polymer ?
#
loop_
_entity_poly.entity_id
_entity_poly.type
_entity_poly.pdbx_seq_one_letter_code
_entity_poly.pdbx_strand_id
1 'polypeptide(L)'
;MQVRQGIPEGEIARGCYLALGNFDGVHRGHQQLIGNIVQKARTEGKLAVVITFSPHPVQVLGDNPPGLLTTRAMKEKLIAALGVDFLFILPFTRELAQLPPETFVQDILWPHFQPRLVAVGFNFTFGHRGAGTPALLHRLGEELGFKVEVMAPVTYKGLTVSSTAIRNALDRGDILLARKLLGYWPVLAGTVVGGDRRGRELGFPTANLAVPPEIKLPGWGVYACLARFQGQVHRAVVNIGRRPTFGPALPATIEAHLLDFEGNLYGQELELELRAYLRPERKFASIRELVAQLQEDCARARELPLNPETGRRNHTQGHGVKYTAENPEIYHGQIGAGKNEGIDYCPRQETPAGLSPGTN
;
A
#
# COMPACT_ATOMS: atom_id res chain seq x y z
N MET A 1 -19.58 -6.42 -4.95
CA MET A 1 -19.41 -5.74 -3.65
C MET A 1 -20.36 -4.56 -3.57
N GLN A 2 -21.17 -4.48 -2.51
CA GLN A 2 -21.99 -3.31 -2.19
C GLN A 2 -21.25 -2.45 -1.15
N VAL A 3 -21.21 -1.14 -1.35
CA VAL A 3 -20.63 -0.19 -0.39
C VAL A 3 -21.75 0.42 0.46
N ARG A 4 -21.53 0.50 1.78
CA ARG A 4 -22.47 1.09 2.75
C ARG A 4 -21.74 2.08 3.64
N GLN A 5 -22.37 3.23 3.89
CA GLN A 5 -21.88 4.21 4.86
C GLN A 5 -22.51 3.92 6.22
N GLY A 6 -21.71 3.99 7.28
CA GLY A 6 -22.19 3.78 8.64
C GLY A 6 -22.55 2.32 8.93
N ILE A 7 -23.27 2.17 10.03
CA ILE A 7 -23.72 0.88 10.56
C ILE A 7 -24.89 0.36 9.69
N PRO A 8 -25.01 -0.95 9.41
CA PRO A 8 -26.12 -1.49 8.64
C PRO A 8 -27.46 -1.24 9.33
N GLU A 9 -28.46 -0.82 8.54
CA GLU A 9 -29.87 -0.89 8.91
C GLU A 9 -30.39 -2.31 8.62
N GLY A 10 -31.08 -2.91 9.60
CA GLY A 10 -31.64 -4.26 9.50
C GLY A 10 -30.59 -5.38 9.56
N GLU A 11 -30.95 -6.56 9.05
CA GLU A 11 -30.19 -7.80 9.24
C GLU A 11 -29.26 -8.19 8.06
N ILE A 12 -28.92 -7.23 7.20
CA ILE A 12 -28.30 -7.47 5.88
C ILE A 12 -26.92 -8.16 5.92
N ALA A 13 -26.26 -8.16 7.08
CA ALA A 13 -24.91 -8.72 7.26
C ALA A 13 -24.82 -9.61 8.51
N ARG A 14 -25.96 -10.08 9.06
CA ARG A 14 -25.94 -10.94 10.25
C ARG A 14 -25.29 -12.29 9.99
N GLY A 15 -24.50 -12.79 10.94
CA GLY A 15 -23.82 -14.08 10.82
C GLY A 15 -22.69 -14.08 9.79
N CYS A 16 -22.12 -12.91 9.49
CA CYS A 16 -21.09 -12.76 8.47
C CYS A 16 -19.70 -13.21 8.93
N TYR A 17 -18.80 -13.29 7.95
CA TYR A 17 -17.37 -13.42 8.12
C TYR A 17 -16.75 -12.05 7.90
N LEU A 18 -16.16 -11.48 8.95
CA LEU A 18 -15.81 -10.06 9.01
C LEU A 18 -14.29 -9.86 9.03
N ALA A 19 -13.78 -9.07 8.09
CA ALA A 19 -12.44 -8.48 8.17
C ALA A 19 -12.53 -7.05 8.71
N LEU A 20 -11.81 -6.76 9.80
CA LEU A 20 -11.86 -5.45 10.47
C LEU A 20 -10.49 -4.75 10.40
N GLY A 21 -10.46 -3.50 9.91
CA GLY A 21 -9.24 -2.71 9.85
C GLY A 21 -9.30 -1.42 9.01
N ASN A 22 -8.22 -0.65 9.05
CA ASN A 22 -8.11 0.60 8.29
C ASN A 22 -7.78 0.41 6.80
N PHE A 23 -7.11 -0.71 6.48
CA PHE A 23 -6.77 -1.16 5.13
C PHE A 23 -6.11 -0.09 4.23
N ASP A 24 -5.30 0.82 4.79
CA ASP A 24 -4.59 1.82 3.99
C ASP A 24 -3.60 1.16 3.03
N GLY A 25 -3.73 1.46 1.74
CA GLY A 25 -2.96 0.84 0.66
C GLY A 25 -3.41 -0.57 0.26
N VAL A 26 -4.33 -1.21 0.99
CA VAL A 26 -4.77 -2.61 0.75
C VAL A 26 -3.58 -3.51 0.33
N HIS A 27 -2.48 -3.43 1.07
CA HIS A 27 -1.23 -4.11 0.73
C HIS A 27 -1.34 -5.63 0.88
N ARG A 28 -0.30 -6.40 0.53
CA ARG A 28 -0.35 -7.87 0.55
C ARG A 28 -0.86 -8.48 1.87
N GLY A 29 -0.46 -7.93 3.01
CA GLY A 29 -1.02 -8.33 4.31
C GLY A 29 -2.54 -8.16 4.42
N HIS A 30 -3.07 -7.02 3.97
CA HIS A 30 -4.53 -6.78 3.91
C HIS A 30 -5.21 -7.70 2.91
N GLN A 31 -4.63 -7.90 1.72
CA GLN A 31 -5.17 -8.79 0.70
C GLN A 31 -5.28 -10.23 1.20
N GLN A 32 -4.27 -10.72 1.93
CA GLN A 32 -4.31 -12.06 2.53
C GLN A 32 -5.37 -12.17 3.62
N LEU A 33 -5.48 -11.19 4.51
CA LEU A 33 -6.51 -11.18 5.55
C LEU A 33 -7.92 -11.19 4.96
N ILE A 34 -8.19 -10.27 4.02
CA ILE A 34 -9.50 -10.15 3.36
C ILE A 34 -9.78 -11.40 2.52
N GLY A 35 -8.80 -11.88 1.75
CA GLY A 35 -8.94 -13.09 0.92
C GLY A 35 -9.25 -14.35 1.74
N ASN A 36 -8.62 -14.53 2.90
CA ASN A 36 -8.92 -15.62 3.83
C ASN A 36 -10.36 -15.55 4.35
N ILE A 37 -10.83 -14.35 4.73
CA ILE A 37 -12.23 -14.13 5.13
C ILE A 37 -13.20 -14.47 4.00
N VAL A 38 -12.92 -14.02 2.77
CA VAL A 38 -13.75 -14.32 1.60
C VAL A 38 -13.83 -15.82 1.35
N GLN A 39 -12.68 -16.52 1.38
CA GLN A 39 -12.64 -17.97 1.17
C GLN A 39 -13.46 -18.74 2.22
N LYS A 40 -13.34 -18.38 3.50
CA LYS A 40 -14.10 -19.03 4.58
C LYS A 40 -15.59 -18.75 4.51
N ALA A 41 -15.96 -17.50 4.24
CA ALA A 41 -17.35 -17.11 4.03
C ALA A 41 -18.01 -17.94 2.93
N ARG A 42 -17.33 -18.09 1.78
CA ARG A 42 -17.82 -18.87 0.64
C ARG A 42 -17.97 -20.36 0.98
N THR A 43 -17.02 -20.92 1.72
CA THR A 43 -17.04 -22.34 2.13
C THR A 43 -18.27 -22.64 3.01
N GLU A 44 -18.70 -21.68 3.82
CA GLU A 44 -19.85 -21.84 4.73
C GLU A 44 -21.16 -21.21 4.20
N GLY A 45 -21.19 -20.76 2.94
CA GLY A 45 -22.36 -20.09 2.36
C GLY A 45 -22.76 -18.81 3.11
N LYS A 46 -21.78 -18.09 3.66
CA LYS A 46 -21.94 -16.83 4.41
C LYS A 46 -21.43 -15.64 3.60
N LEU A 47 -21.80 -14.44 4.08
CA LEU A 47 -21.36 -13.17 3.51
C LEU A 47 -19.95 -12.82 4.00
N ALA A 48 -19.10 -12.41 3.08
CA ALA A 48 -17.80 -11.82 3.36
C ALA A 48 -17.94 -10.30 3.50
N VAL A 49 -17.63 -9.78 4.68
CA VAL A 49 -17.80 -8.38 5.03
C VAL A 49 -16.46 -7.77 5.39
N VAL A 50 -16.24 -6.53 4.95
CA VAL A 50 -15.12 -5.69 5.39
C VAL A 50 -15.68 -4.46 6.10
N ILE A 51 -15.17 -4.17 7.29
CA ILE A 51 -15.40 -2.89 7.98
C ILE A 51 -14.12 -2.08 7.94
N THR A 52 -14.24 -0.84 7.47
CA THR A 52 -13.18 0.17 7.52
C THR A 52 -13.72 1.53 7.96
N PHE A 53 -12.84 2.52 8.04
CA PHE A 53 -13.12 3.80 8.68
C PHE A 53 -12.80 4.96 7.75
N SER A 54 -13.68 5.98 7.74
CA SER A 54 -13.49 7.23 7.01
C SER A 54 -13.97 8.43 7.86
N PRO A 55 -13.18 9.51 8.02
CA PRO A 55 -11.78 9.63 7.63
C PRO A 55 -10.91 8.56 8.27
N HIS A 56 -9.71 8.32 7.72
CA HIS A 56 -8.81 7.34 8.32
C HIS A 56 -8.45 7.77 9.76
N PRO A 57 -8.45 6.89 10.78
CA PRO A 57 -8.23 7.28 12.18
C PRO A 57 -6.99 8.15 12.43
N VAL A 58 -5.88 7.79 11.76
CA VAL A 58 -4.64 8.58 11.84
C VAL A 58 -4.83 10.04 11.44
N GLN A 59 -5.68 10.34 10.45
CA GLN A 59 -5.97 11.70 9.97
C GLN A 59 -6.79 12.51 10.97
N VAL A 60 -7.53 11.85 11.87
CA VAL A 60 -8.38 12.51 12.87
C VAL A 60 -7.63 12.70 14.20
N LEU A 61 -6.76 11.75 14.54
CA LEU A 61 -6.10 11.69 15.85
C LEU A 61 -4.65 12.21 15.86
N GLY A 62 -4.00 12.30 14.70
CA GLY A 62 -2.61 12.74 14.60
C GLY A 62 -2.50 14.25 14.35
N ASP A 63 -1.57 14.91 15.04
CA ASP A 63 -1.26 16.32 14.79
C ASP A 63 -0.60 16.53 13.42
N ASN A 64 0.21 15.57 12.98
CA ASN A 64 0.85 15.54 11.66
C ASN A 64 0.73 14.13 11.07
N PRO A 65 -0.45 13.75 10.58
CA PRO A 65 -0.71 12.38 10.19
C PRO A 65 0.07 12.02 8.91
N PRO A 66 0.59 10.79 8.80
CA PRO A 66 1.22 10.34 7.57
C PRO A 66 0.19 10.30 6.43
N GLY A 67 0.62 10.66 5.22
CA GLY A 67 -0.23 10.57 4.03
C GLY A 67 -0.73 9.15 3.77
N LEU A 68 -1.93 9.04 3.22
CA LEU A 68 -2.61 7.80 2.87
C LEU A 68 -2.04 7.22 1.58
N LEU A 69 -1.94 5.90 1.51
CA LEU A 69 -1.38 5.20 0.35
C LEU A 69 -2.36 5.08 -0.83
N THR A 70 -3.66 5.20 -0.56
CA THR A 70 -4.73 5.08 -1.56
C THR A 70 -5.85 6.05 -1.27
N THR A 71 -6.46 6.60 -2.33
CA THR A 71 -7.75 7.28 -2.24
C THR A 71 -8.83 6.30 -1.80
N ARG A 72 -9.96 6.83 -1.33
CA ARG A 72 -11.14 6.03 -1.02
C ARG A 72 -11.59 5.19 -2.23
N ALA A 73 -11.71 5.79 -3.40
CA ALA A 73 -12.12 5.09 -4.62
C ALA A 73 -11.18 3.92 -4.98
N MET A 74 -9.86 4.13 -4.85
CA MET A 74 -8.88 3.08 -5.09
C MET A 74 -8.97 1.96 -4.04
N LYS A 75 -9.15 2.30 -2.76
CA LYS A 75 -9.36 1.31 -1.69
C LYS A 75 -10.60 0.45 -1.98
N GLU A 76 -11.72 1.06 -2.35
CA GLU A 76 -12.95 0.35 -2.71
C GLU A 76 -12.73 -0.60 -3.91
N LYS A 77 -12.05 -0.13 -4.97
CA LYS A 77 -11.69 -0.95 -6.15
C LYS A 77 -10.82 -2.15 -5.78
N LEU A 78 -9.81 -1.95 -4.94
CA LEU A 78 -8.90 -3.00 -4.49
C LEU A 78 -9.62 -4.04 -3.62
N ILE A 79 -10.48 -3.61 -2.69
CA ILE A 79 -11.27 -4.53 -1.84
C ILE A 79 -12.30 -5.28 -2.68
N ALA A 80 -12.97 -4.63 -3.62
CA ALA A 80 -13.94 -5.26 -4.51
C ALA A 80 -13.31 -6.41 -5.32
N ALA A 81 -12.08 -6.22 -5.79
CA ALA A 81 -11.33 -7.21 -6.54
C ALA A 81 -11.02 -8.50 -5.74
N LEU A 82 -11.11 -8.45 -4.40
CA LEU A 82 -10.89 -9.60 -3.53
C LEU A 82 -12.17 -10.46 -3.33
N GLY A 83 -13.31 -10.07 -3.91
CA GLY A 83 -14.54 -10.86 -3.86
C GLY A 83 -15.43 -10.63 -2.64
N VAL A 84 -15.27 -9.47 -1.98
CA VAL A 84 -16.06 -9.04 -0.82
C VAL A 84 -17.52 -8.76 -1.22
N ASP A 85 -18.46 -9.16 -0.36
CA ASP A 85 -19.89 -8.93 -0.57
C ASP A 85 -20.28 -7.52 -0.15
N PHE A 86 -19.91 -7.12 1.07
CA PHE A 86 -20.18 -5.79 1.62
C PHE A 86 -18.93 -5.11 2.17
N LEU A 87 -18.77 -3.84 1.82
CA LEU A 87 -17.81 -2.93 2.45
C LEU A 87 -18.58 -1.87 3.24
N PHE A 88 -18.46 -1.91 4.56
CA PHE A 88 -18.98 -0.89 5.47
C PHE A 88 -17.88 0.12 5.79
N ILE A 89 -18.17 1.39 5.55
CA ILE A 89 -17.29 2.50 5.88
C ILE A 89 -17.92 3.24 7.04
N LEU A 90 -17.43 2.98 8.24
CA LEU A 90 -17.91 3.64 9.46
C LEU A 90 -17.30 5.04 9.56
N PRO A 91 -18.11 6.05 9.92
CA PRO A 91 -17.59 7.38 10.18
C PRO A 91 -16.65 7.35 11.39
N PHE A 92 -15.39 7.74 11.22
CA PHE A 92 -14.46 7.85 12.34
C PHE A 92 -14.55 9.23 12.97
N THR A 93 -15.43 9.37 13.95
CA THR A 93 -15.65 10.62 14.66
C THR A 93 -14.86 10.66 15.98
N ARG A 94 -14.80 11.84 16.62
CA ARG A 94 -14.16 11.98 17.94
C ARG A 94 -14.90 11.17 19.00
N GLU A 95 -16.21 11.04 18.88
CA GLU A 95 -17.06 10.23 19.74
C GLU A 95 -16.72 8.76 19.58
N LEU A 96 -16.62 8.24 18.35
CA LEU A 96 -16.18 6.86 18.10
C LEU A 96 -14.77 6.61 18.67
N ALA A 97 -13.85 7.56 18.52
CA ALA A 97 -12.49 7.46 19.05
C ALA A 97 -12.41 7.50 20.59
N GLN A 98 -13.49 7.90 21.28
CA GLN A 98 -13.59 7.92 22.73
C GLN A 98 -14.25 6.67 23.31
N LEU A 99 -14.83 5.80 22.48
CA LEU A 99 -15.49 4.58 22.95
C LEU A 99 -14.49 3.61 23.57
N PRO A 100 -14.77 3.05 24.76
CA PRO A 100 -14.05 1.89 25.27
C PRO A 100 -14.09 0.74 24.25
N PRO A 101 -13.03 -0.09 24.18
CA PRO A 101 -13.00 -1.19 23.23
C PRO A 101 -14.14 -2.19 23.43
N GLU A 102 -14.53 -2.48 24.67
CA GLU A 102 -15.69 -3.32 24.99
C GLU A 102 -16.97 -2.77 24.37
N THR A 103 -17.22 -1.48 24.53
CA THR A 103 -18.38 -0.77 23.98
C THR A 103 -18.41 -0.85 22.45
N PHE A 104 -17.26 -0.71 21.77
CA PHE A 104 -17.21 -0.90 20.32
C PHE A 104 -17.68 -2.30 19.89
N VAL A 105 -17.30 -3.34 20.63
CA VAL A 105 -17.72 -4.71 20.29
C VAL A 105 -19.17 -4.95 20.64
N GLN A 106 -19.61 -4.54 21.84
CA GLN A 106 -20.94 -4.82 22.38
C GLN A 106 -22.04 -3.99 21.73
N ASP A 107 -21.76 -2.74 21.35
CA ASP A 107 -22.79 -1.80 20.90
C ASP A 107 -22.76 -1.58 19.38
N ILE A 108 -21.62 -1.82 18.72
CA ILE A 108 -21.48 -1.58 17.27
C ILE A 108 -21.31 -2.90 16.52
N LEU A 109 -20.35 -3.75 16.92
CA LEU A 109 -20.03 -4.95 16.16
C LEU A 109 -21.09 -6.05 16.35
N TRP A 110 -21.47 -6.35 17.59
CA TRP A 110 -22.37 -7.44 17.90
C TRP A 110 -23.82 -7.20 17.43
N PRO A 111 -24.50 -6.09 17.77
CA PRO A 111 -25.94 -5.93 17.50
C PRO A 111 -26.26 -5.89 16.00
N HIS A 112 -25.31 -5.40 15.22
CA HIS A 112 -25.48 -5.09 13.81
C HIS A 112 -24.95 -6.18 12.87
N PHE A 113 -23.91 -6.92 13.28
CA PHE A 113 -23.27 -7.91 12.41
C PHE A 113 -23.35 -9.35 12.93
N GLN A 114 -23.45 -9.57 14.25
CA GLN A 114 -23.42 -10.90 14.88
C GLN A 114 -22.46 -11.86 14.16
N PRO A 115 -21.17 -11.49 14.02
CA PRO A 115 -20.27 -12.20 13.13
C PRO A 115 -20.07 -13.64 13.60
N ARG A 116 -19.85 -14.57 12.67
CA ARG A 116 -19.39 -15.92 12.99
C ARG A 116 -17.88 -15.95 13.24
N LEU A 117 -17.16 -15.13 12.48
CA LEU A 117 -15.72 -14.99 12.55
C LEU A 117 -15.34 -13.52 12.33
N VAL A 118 -14.41 -13.02 13.14
CA VAL A 118 -13.75 -11.73 12.94
C VAL A 118 -12.26 -11.96 12.71
N ALA A 119 -11.73 -11.54 11.57
CA ALA A 119 -10.30 -11.54 11.29
C ALA A 119 -9.69 -10.14 11.43
N VAL A 120 -8.56 -10.08 12.13
CA VAL A 120 -7.77 -8.88 12.35
C VAL A 120 -6.27 -9.15 12.11
N GLY A 121 -5.48 -8.10 11.91
CA GLY A 121 -4.02 -8.23 11.86
C GLY A 121 -3.41 -8.40 13.25
N PHE A 122 -2.22 -8.98 13.33
CA PHE A 122 -1.47 -9.15 14.58
C PHE A 122 -1.23 -7.85 15.37
N ASN A 123 -1.13 -6.71 14.69
CA ASN A 123 -0.92 -5.39 15.26
C ASN A 123 -2.21 -4.55 15.33
N PHE A 124 -3.38 -5.18 15.24
CA PHE A 124 -4.65 -4.50 15.30
C PHE A 124 -4.92 -3.94 16.71
N THR A 125 -5.33 -2.68 16.76
CA THR A 125 -5.76 -2.00 17.99
C THR A 125 -7.08 -1.27 17.75
N PHE A 126 -7.95 -1.19 18.76
CA PHE A 126 -9.25 -0.55 18.66
C PHE A 126 -9.70 0.07 19.99
N GLY A 127 -10.82 0.80 19.96
CA GLY A 127 -11.31 1.55 21.13
C GLY A 127 -10.43 2.73 21.50
N HIS A 128 -10.78 3.39 22.60
CA HIS A 128 -10.16 4.62 23.04
C HIS A 128 -8.64 4.45 23.21
N ARG A 129 -7.87 5.31 22.55
CA ARG A 129 -6.40 5.27 22.52
C ARG A 129 -5.79 3.93 22.10
N GLY A 130 -6.54 3.10 21.37
CA GLY A 130 -6.08 1.77 20.95
C GLY A 130 -5.92 0.79 22.11
N ALA A 131 -6.65 0.97 23.22
CA ALA A 131 -6.57 0.09 24.39
C ALA A 131 -7.02 -1.35 24.11
N GLY A 132 -7.87 -1.55 23.09
CA GLY A 132 -8.29 -2.87 22.65
C GLY A 132 -7.22 -3.57 21.84
N THR A 133 -7.00 -4.85 22.15
CA THR A 133 -6.02 -5.73 21.50
C THR A 133 -6.68 -6.97 20.93
N PRO A 134 -6.00 -7.77 20.08
CA PRO A 134 -6.57 -9.02 19.61
C PRO A 134 -6.93 -9.98 20.77
N ALA A 135 -6.19 -9.96 21.87
CA ALA A 135 -6.48 -10.76 23.06
C ALA A 135 -7.82 -10.35 23.72
N LEU A 136 -8.08 -9.04 23.84
CA LEU A 136 -9.37 -8.55 24.32
C LEU A 136 -10.51 -8.96 23.38
N LEU A 137 -10.30 -8.82 22.06
CA LEU A 137 -11.29 -9.20 21.06
C LEU A 137 -11.63 -10.69 21.13
N HIS A 138 -10.63 -11.54 21.34
CA HIS A 138 -10.81 -12.98 21.58
C HIS A 138 -11.72 -13.25 22.78
N ARG A 139 -11.42 -12.65 23.94
CA ARG A 139 -12.23 -12.81 25.16
C ARG A 139 -13.68 -12.40 24.93
N LEU A 140 -13.92 -11.22 24.35
CA LEU A 140 -15.26 -10.74 24.03
C LEU A 140 -15.97 -11.63 22.99
N GLY A 141 -15.21 -12.22 22.06
CA GLY A 141 -15.70 -13.20 21.11
C GLY A 141 -16.21 -14.48 21.78
N GLU A 142 -15.49 -15.01 22.77
CA GLU A 142 -15.92 -16.17 23.55
C GLU A 142 -17.20 -15.87 24.34
N GLU A 143 -17.29 -14.70 24.96
CA GLU A 143 -18.47 -14.25 25.72
C GLU A 143 -19.72 -14.08 24.84
N LEU A 144 -19.55 -13.52 23.63
CA LEU A 144 -20.66 -13.21 22.72
C LEU A 144 -20.97 -14.33 21.72
N GLY A 145 -20.07 -15.32 21.56
CA GLY A 145 -20.29 -16.48 20.70
C GLY A 145 -19.78 -16.34 19.25
N PHE A 146 -18.69 -15.59 19.04
CA PHE A 146 -18.01 -15.48 17.74
C PHE A 146 -16.53 -15.83 17.82
N LYS A 147 -15.98 -16.35 16.73
CA LYS A 147 -14.55 -16.69 16.64
C LYS A 147 -13.74 -15.45 16.25
N VAL A 148 -12.49 -15.41 16.70
CA VAL A 148 -11.52 -14.40 16.27
C VAL A 148 -10.32 -15.10 15.64
N GLU A 149 -9.82 -14.56 14.54
CA GLU A 149 -8.59 -15.00 13.88
C GLU A 149 -7.62 -13.85 13.74
N VAL A 150 -6.40 -14.06 14.23
CA VAL A 150 -5.32 -13.08 14.14
C VAL A 150 -4.38 -13.49 13.03
N MET A 151 -4.30 -12.68 11.98
CA MET A 151 -3.44 -12.94 10.84
C MET A 151 -1.98 -12.61 11.19
N ALA A 152 -1.10 -13.59 10.99
CA ALA A 152 0.33 -13.42 11.12
C ALA A 152 0.87 -12.34 10.15
N PRO A 153 1.97 -11.65 10.50
CA PRO A 153 2.60 -10.69 9.61
C PRO A 153 3.03 -11.35 8.29
N VAL A 154 2.74 -10.68 7.19
CA VAL A 154 3.33 -11.03 5.89
C VAL A 154 4.70 -10.40 5.78
N THR A 155 5.69 -11.15 5.30
CA THR A 155 7.05 -10.66 5.10
C THR A 155 7.45 -10.74 3.63
N TYR A 156 8.34 -9.84 3.21
CA TYR A 156 9.00 -9.86 1.91
C TYR A 156 10.50 -9.69 2.12
N LYS A 157 11.29 -10.72 1.81
CA LYS A 157 12.75 -10.75 2.07
C LYS A 157 13.11 -10.34 3.50
N GLY A 158 12.38 -10.89 4.49
CA GLY A 158 12.58 -10.59 5.91
C GLY A 158 11.97 -9.27 6.41
N LEU A 159 11.53 -8.38 5.51
CA LEU A 159 10.84 -7.14 5.89
C LEU A 159 9.34 -7.37 6.09
N THR A 160 8.80 -6.98 7.24
CA THR A 160 7.36 -7.00 7.49
C THR A 160 6.61 -6.02 6.59
N VAL A 161 5.63 -6.53 5.84
CA VAL A 161 4.74 -5.74 5.00
C VAL A 161 3.81 -4.91 5.88
N SER A 162 3.90 -3.58 5.76
CA SER A 162 3.05 -2.62 6.48
C SER A 162 2.90 -1.33 5.70
N SER A 163 1.86 -0.55 5.99
CA SER A 163 1.70 0.79 5.40
C SER A 163 2.92 1.69 5.67
N THR A 164 3.55 1.59 6.85
CA THR A 164 4.77 2.33 7.17
C THR A 164 5.95 1.92 6.29
N ALA A 165 6.18 0.62 6.10
CA ALA A 165 7.25 0.15 5.21
C ALA A 165 7.06 0.62 3.76
N ILE A 166 5.80 0.67 3.29
CA ILE A 166 5.47 1.16 1.95
C ILE A 166 5.71 2.67 1.84
N ARG A 167 5.28 3.47 2.83
CA ARG A 167 5.56 4.92 2.84
C ARG A 167 7.06 5.18 2.78
N ASN A 168 7.85 4.48 3.60
CA ASN A 168 9.31 4.60 3.60
C ASN A 168 9.95 4.20 2.25
N ALA A 169 9.41 3.19 1.56
CA ALA A 169 9.87 2.84 0.22
C ALA A 169 9.55 3.97 -0.79
N LEU A 170 8.35 4.53 -0.75
CA LEU A 170 7.95 5.65 -1.58
C LEU A 170 8.77 6.92 -1.31
N ASP A 171 9.07 7.22 -0.04
CA ASP A 171 9.93 8.34 0.36
C ASP A 171 11.32 8.28 -0.29
N ARG A 172 11.87 7.07 -0.41
CA ARG A 172 13.19 6.81 -1.01
C ARG A 172 13.16 6.65 -2.53
N GLY A 173 11.99 6.76 -3.17
CA GLY A 173 11.83 6.48 -4.60
C GLY A 173 11.99 5.00 -4.96
N ASP A 174 11.95 4.07 -3.99
CA ASP A 174 12.04 2.63 -4.23
C ASP A 174 10.66 2.07 -4.65
N ILE A 175 10.30 2.40 -5.89
CA ILE A 175 9.01 2.02 -6.49
C ILE A 175 8.87 0.49 -6.61
N LEU A 176 9.98 -0.22 -6.85
CA LEU A 176 9.96 -1.68 -6.94
C LEU A 176 9.65 -2.32 -5.59
N LEU A 177 10.29 -1.88 -4.51
CA LEU A 177 9.96 -2.38 -3.17
C LEU A 177 8.51 -2.04 -2.82
N ALA A 178 8.07 -0.80 -3.06
CA ALA A 178 6.68 -0.40 -2.84
C ALA A 178 5.70 -1.33 -3.59
N ARG A 179 5.97 -1.65 -4.87
CA ARG A 179 5.22 -2.63 -5.66
C ARG A 179 5.19 -4.01 -5.00
N LYS A 180 6.33 -4.51 -4.52
CA LYS A 180 6.42 -5.83 -3.90
C LYS A 180 5.65 -5.91 -2.59
N LEU A 181 5.65 -4.84 -1.78
CA LEU A 181 4.89 -4.77 -0.53
C LEU A 181 3.38 -4.58 -0.77
N LEU A 182 3.00 -3.74 -1.73
CA LEU A 182 1.60 -3.51 -2.11
C LEU A 182 0.97 -4.71 -2.81
N GLY A 183 1.74 -5.42 -3.66
CA GLY A 183 1.22 -6.45 -4.56
C GLY A 183 0.73 -5.92 -5.91
N TYR A 184 0.71 -4.60 -6.07
CA TYR A 184 0.41 -3.88 -7.30
C TYR A 184 1.32 -2.65 -7.39
N TRP A 185 1.40 -2.02 -8.56
CA TRP A 185 2.22 -0.81 -8.72
C TRP A 185 1.59 0.38 -8.00
N PRO A 186 2.36 1.23 -7.29
CA PRO A 186 1.83 2.45 -6.69
C PRO A 186 1.10 3.31 -7.73
N VAL A 187 -0.02 3.92 -7.34
CA VAL A 187 -0.82 4.77 -8.23
C VAL A 187 -1.06 6.12 -7.56
N LEU A 188 -0.86 7.19 -8.32
CA LEU A 188 -1.40 8.52 -8.01
C LEU A 188 -2.60 8.78 -8.91
N ALA A 189 -3.70 9.25 -8.34
CA ALA A 189 -4.92 9.57 -9.08
C ALA A 189 -5.41 10.94 -8.68
N GLY A 190 -5.89 11.70 -9.67
CA GLY A 190 -6.45 13.02 -9.44
C GLY A 190 -6.93 13.69 -10.72
N THR A 191 -7.34 14.94 -10.58
CA THR A 191 -7.86 15.74 -11.68
C THR A 191 -6.75 16.53 -12.34
N VAL A 192 -6.73 16.57 -13.67
CA VAL A 192 -5.78 17.42 -14.40
C VAL A 192 -6.23 18.88 -14.34
N VAL A 193 -5.33 19.73 -13.87
CA VAL A 193 -5.56 21.17 -13.65
C VAL A 193 -4.61 22.02 -14.49
N GLY A 194 -4.88 23.34 -14.51
CA GLY A 194 -3.99 24.28 -15.17
C GLY A 194 -2.68 24.50 -14.44
N GLY A 195 -1.59 24.55 -15.20
CA GLY A 195 -0.31 25.07 -14.76
C GLY A 195 0.30 26.01 -15.79
N ASP A 196 1.60 26.25 -15.66
CA ASP A 196 2.31 27.36 -16.31
C ASP A 196 2.53 27.15 -17.84
N ARG A 197 2.09 26.02 -18.40
CA ARG A 197 2.15 25.64 -19.84
C ARG A 197 3.52 25.71 -20.54
N ARG A 198 4.60 26.00 -19.81
CA ARG A 198 5.99 26.15 -20.32
C ARG A 198 6.50 24.94 -21.09
N GLY A 199 6.10 23.73 -20.71
CA GLY A 199 6.52 22.49 -21.40
C GLY A 199 6.07 22.45 -22.86
N ARG A 200 4.91 23.05 -23.19
CA ARG A 200 4.39 23.07 -24.56
C ARG A 200 5.29 23.82 -25.53
N GLU A 201 5.90 24.92 -25.09
CA GLU A 201 6.84 25.71 -25.90
C GLU A 201 8.15 24.95 -26.18
N LEU A 202 8.50 23.99 -25.33
CA LEU A 202 9.69 23.15 -25.46
C LEU A 202 9.43 21.83 -26.20
N GLY A 203 8.20 21.58 -26.66
CA GLY A 203 7.81 20.32 -27.29
C GLY A 203 7.43 19.19 -26.32
N PHE A 204 7.33 19.48 -25.02
CA PHE A 204 6.98 18.53 -23.96
C PHE A 204 5.72 19.00 -23.20
N PRO A 205 4.52 18.93 -23.80
CA PRO A 205 3.30 19.36 -23.12
C PRO A 205 3.08 18.56 -21.83
N THR A 206 2.94 19.27 -20.71
CA THR A 206 2.69 18.67 -19.38
C THR A 206 1.28 18.96 -18.89
N ALA A 207 0.68 17.96 -18.25
CA ALA A 207 -0.54 18.05 -17.49
C ALA A 207 -0.18 18.17 -16.00
N ASN A 208 -0.76 19.16 -15.29
CA ASN A 208 -0.58 19.26 -13.84
C ASN A 208 -1.67 18.39 -13.18
N LEU A 209 -1.29 17.51 -12.27
CA LEU A 209 -2.21 16.62 -11.57
C LEU A 209 -2.47 17.12 -10.14
N ALA A 210 -3.73 17.43 -9.84
CA ALA A 210 -4.19 17.73 -8.49
C ALA A 210 -4.63 16.43 -7.81
N VAL A 211 -3.79 15.93 -6.91
CA VAL A 211 -4.07 14.75 -6.07
C VAL A 211 -4.65 15.22 -4.73
N PRO A 212 -5.59 14.48 -4.10
CA PRO A 212 -6.12 14.84 -2.79
C PRO A 212 -4.99 15.05 -1.75
N PRO A 213 -5.09 16.09 -0.90
CA PRO A 213 -4.00 16.51 -0.02
C PRO A 213 -3.58 15.46 1.02
N GLU A 214 -4.49 14.55 1.36
CA GLU A 214 -4.23 13.45 2.30
C GLU A 214 -3.39 12.33 1.69
N ILE A 215 -3.15 12.31 0.38
CA ILE A 215 -2.41 11.22 -0.30
C ILE A 215 -0.91 11.38 -0.15
N LYS A 216 -0.23 10.26 0.12
CA LYS A 216 1.22 10.15 0.15
C LYS A 216 1.78 10.28 -1.26
N LEU A 217 2.47 11.38 -1.52
CA LEU A 217 3.34 11.49 -2.69
C LEU A 217 4.65 10.73 -2.46
N PRO A 218 5.26 10.10 -3.48
CA PRO A 218 6.61 9.55 -3.37
C PRO A 218 7.66 10.68 -3.22
N GLY A 219 8.93 10.31 -3.03
CA GLY A 219 10.03 11.26 -2.94
C GLY A 219 10.13 12.19 -4.16
N TRP A 220 10.76 13.35 -4.01
CA TRP A 220 10.90 14.30 -5.11
C TRP A 220 11.78 13.74 -6.23
N GLY A 221 11.39 13.97 -7.47
CA GLY A 221 12.12 13.54 -8.64
C GLY A 221 11.26 13.21 -9.84
N VAL A 222 11.92 12.64 -10.84
CA VAL A 222 11.31 12.27 -12.11
C VAL A 222 11.07 10.77 -12.14
N TYR A 223 9.89 10.37 -12.58
CA TYR A 223 9.41 9.00 -12.61
C TYR A 223 8.99 8.60 -14.03
N ALA A 224 9.20 7.33 -14.37
CA ALA A 224 8.53 6.72 -15.51
C ALA A 224 7.27 6.03 -15.02
N CYS A 225 6.14 6.35 -15.67
CA CYS A 225 4.82 5.92 -15.28
C CYS A 225 4.05 5.34 -16.48
N LEU A 226 3.00 4.58 -16.18
CA LEU A 226 1.90 4.34 -17.11
C LEU A 226 0.73 5.23 -16.72
N ALA A 227 0.34 6.13 -17.62
CA ALA A 227 -0.81 6.99 -17.47
C ALA A 227 -2.06 6.29 -18.03
N ARG A 228 -3.11 6.15 -17.22
CA ARG A 228 -4.41 5.61 -17.65
C ARG A 228 -5.41 6.75 -17.75
N PHE A 229 -5.98 6.87 -18.94
CA PHE A 229 -6.97 7.90 -19.27
C PHE A 229 -8.02 7.30 -20.20
N GLN A 230 -9.30 7.38 -19.82
CA GLN A 230 -10.43 6.86 -20.63
C GLN A 230 -10.23 5.43 -21.18
N GLY A 231 -9.65 4.54 -20.36
CA GLY A 231 -9.38 3.14 -20.74
C GLY A 231 -8.13 2.94 -21.60
N GLN A 232 -7.49 4.01 -22.07
CA GLN A 232 -6.22 3.96 -22.80
C GLN A 232 -5.03 4.05 -21.83
N VAL A 233 -3.90 3.51 -22.25
CA VAL A 233 -2.65 3.48 -21.48
C VAL A 233 -1.54 4.12 -22.28
N HIS A 234 -0.98 5.19 -21.75
CA HIS A 234 0.18 5.89 -22.32
C HIS A 234 1.37 5.73 -21.40
N ARG A 235 2.57 5.76 -21.97
CA ARG A 235 3.77 5.96 -21.16
C ARG A 235 3.84 7.42 -20.76
N ALA A 236 4.36 7.70 -19.59
CA ALA A 236 4.50 9.06 -19.12
C ALA A 236 5.82 9.26 -18.39
N VAL A 237 6.38 10.46 -18.54
CA VAL A 237 7.41 11.01 -17.66
C VAL A 237 6.72 11.95 -16.70
N VAL A 238 6.90 11.73 -15.39
CA VAL A 238 6.20 12.48 -14.34
C VAL A 238 7.24 13.13 -13.44
N ASN A 239 7.22 14.45 -13.35
CA ASN A 239 7.97 15.18 -12.35
C ASN A 239 7.11 15.38 -11.09
N ILE A 240 7.63 15.00 -9.93
CA ILE A 240 7.00 15.22 -8.63
C ILE A 240 7.97 16.09 -7.84
N GLY A 241 7.57 17.33 -7.58
CA GLY A 241 8.48 18.34 -7.03
C GLY A 241 7.81 19.36 -6.13
N ARG A 242 8.58 20.39 -5.79
CA ARG A 242 8.11 21.57 -5.08
C ARG A 242 8.47 22.83 -5.87
N ARG A 243 7.56 23.81 -5.92
CA ARG A 243 7.86 25.12 -6.51
C ARG A 243 8.96 25.82 -5.71
N PRO A 244 10.10 26.21 -6.33
CA PRO A 244 11.11 26.99 -5.64
C PRO A 244 10.65 28.45 -5.46
N THR A 245 10.73 28.90 -4.20
CA THR A 245 10.85 30.28 -3.68
C THR A 245 9.63 31.19 -3.40
N PHE A 246 9.70 31.80 -2.21
CA PHE A 246 8.96 32.90 -1.53
C PHE A 246 7.49 32.68 -1.13
N GLY A 247 7.31 32.09 0.06
CA GLY A 247 6.04 32.01 0.78
C GLY A 247 5.95 30.74 1.65
N PRO A 248 5.14 30.71 2.72
CA PRO A 248 4.97 29.50 3.52
C PRO A 248 4.41 28.38 2.63
N ALA A 249 5.20 27.28 2.51
CA ALA A 249 4.82 25.97 1.97
C ALA A 249 3.87 25.96 0.76
N LEU A 250 4.36 26.35 -0.42
CA LEU A 250 3.63 26.07 -1.67
C LEU A 250 3.37 24.56 -1.83
N PRO A 251 2.21 24.17 -2.39
CA PRO A 251 1.86 22.76 -2.57
C PRO A 251 2.83 22.06 -3.53
N ALA A 252 2.98 20.75 -3.34
CA ALA A 252 3.71 19.90 -4.26
C ALA A 252 3.09 19.98 -5.67
N THR A 253 3.95 19.88 -6.69
CA THR A 253 3.53 19.87 -8.10
C THR A 253 3.78 18.51 -8.69
N ILE A 254 2.77 17.97 -9.39
CA ILE A 254 2.87 16.73 -10.15
C ILE A 254 2.64 17.10 -11.61
N GLU A 255 3.67 17.00 -12.43
CA GLU A 255 3.63 17.35 -13.85
C GLU A 255 3.85 16.09 -14.69
N ALA A 256 2.85 15.68 -15.46
CA ALA A 256 2.91 14.50 -16.29
C ALA A 256 3.00 14.88 -17.77
N HIS A 257 4.03 14.41 -18.44
CA HIS A 257 4.14 14.41 -19.90
C HIS A 257 3.77 13.02 -20.42
N LEU A 258 2.61 12.90 -21.07
CA LEU A 258 2.16 11.66 -21.70
C LEU A 258 2.80 11.55 -23.10
N LEU A 259 3.49 10.44 -23.33
CA LEU A 259 4.14 10.15 -24.60
C LEU A 259 3.10 9.70 -25.62
N ASP A 260 3.28 10.17 -26.86
CA ASP A 260 2.44 9.82 -28.01
C ASP A 260 0.94 10.09 -27.77
N PHE A 261 0.63 11.08 -26.92
CA PHE A 261 -0.73 11.49 -26.62
C PHE A 261 -1.04 12.83 -27.29
N GLU A 262 -2.15 12.86 -28.02
CA GLU A 262 -2.74 14.08 -28.57
C GLU A 262 -4.15 14.22 -28.01
N GLY A 263 -4.48 15.42 -27.51
CA GLY A 263 -5.80 15.70 -26.95
C GLY A 263 -5.77 16.65 -25.77
N ASN A 264 -6.92 16.80 -25.13
CA ASN A 264 -7.09 17.64 -23.96
C ASN A 264 -7.39 16.80 -22.72
N LEU A 265 -6.55 16.92 -21.70
CA LEU A 265 -6.71 16.23 -20.42
C LEU A 265 -7.37 17.13 -19.35
N TYR A 266 -7.50 18.44 -19.59
CA TYR A 266 -7.96 19.39 -18.58
C TYR A 266 -9.34 19.03 -18.00
N GLY A 267 -9.44 19.09 -16.67
CA GLY A 267 -10.65 18.79 -15.92
C GLY A 267 -10.99 17.31 -15.86
N GLN A 268 -10.15 16.42 -16.39
CA GLN A 268 -10.39 14.98 -16.38
C GLN A 268 -9.57 14.26 -15.32
N GLU A 269 -10.06 13.09 -14.90
CA GLU A 269 -9.33 12.17 -14.03
C GLU A 269 -8.21 11.46 -14.79
N LEU A 270 -7.03 11.38 -14.15
CA LEU A 270 -5.85 10.71 -14.66
C LEU A 270 -5.26 9.83 -13.56
N GLU A 271 -5.01 8.55 -13.87
CA GLU A 271 -4.26 7.64 -12.98
C GLU A 271 -2.82 7.51 -13.51
N LEU A 272 -1.84 7.73 -12.64
CA LEU A 272 -0.41 7.55 -12.90
C LEU A 272 0.09 6.35 -12.10
N GLU A 273 0.31 5.23 -12.77
CA GLU A 273 0.90 4.03 -12.21
C GLU A 273 2.44 4.16 -12.25
N LEU A 274 3.08 4.29 -11.09
CA LEU A 274 4.52 4.50 -10.97
C LEU A 274 5.28 3.20 -11.23
N ARG A 275 6.23 3.23 -12.16
CA ARG A 275 6.98 2.04 -12.59
C ARG A 275 8.47 2.12 -12.25
N ALA A 276 9.06 3.31 -12.34
CA ALA A 276 10.47 3.51 -11.99
C ALA A 276 10.75 4.94 -11.53
N TYR A 277 11.67 5.08 -10.58
CA TYR A 277 12.34 6.35 -10.32
C TYR A 277 13.46 6.54 -11.34
N LEU A 278 13.46 7.67 -12.04
CA LEU A 278 14.45 7.97 -13.08
C LEU A 278 15.64 8.72 -12.52
N ARG A 279 15.40 9.82 -11.79
CA ARG A 279 16.43 10.72 -11.26
C ARG A 279 15.86 11.75 -10.28
N PRO A 280 16.70 12.40 -9.45
CA PRO A 280 16.28 13.55 -8.67
C PRO A 280 15.97 14.78 -9.54
N GLU A 281 15.26 15.73 -8.93
CA GLU A 281 15.11 17.08 -9.49
C GLU A 281 16.47 17.77 -9.54
N ARG A 282 16.73 18.52 -10.62
CA ARG A 282 17.95 19.31 -10.78
C ARG A 282 17.68 20.58 -11.57
N LYS A 283 18.48 21.61 -11.32
CA LYS A 283 18.51 22.81 -12.16
C LYS A 283 19.36 22.53 -13.41
N PHE A 284 19.01 23.18 -14.51
CA PHE A 284 19.74 23.10 -15.77
C PHE A 284 20.38 24.45 -16.07
N ALA A 285 21.59 24.46 -16.60
CA ALA A 285 22.30 25.70 -16.93
C ALA A 285 21.80 26.33 -18.23
N SER A 286 21.16 25.55 -19.10
CA SER A 286 20.58 26.03 -20.35
C SER A 286 19.32 25.26 -20.76
N ILE A 287 18.52 25.86 -21.66
CA ILE A 287 17.36 25.20 -22.28
C ILE A 287 17.79 23.95 -23.05
N ARG A 288 18.95 23.98 -23.71
CA ARG A 288 19.49 22.85 -24.46
C ARG A 288 19.75 21.64 -23.56
N GLU A 289 20.34 21.85 -22.39
CA GLU A 289 20.56 20.79 -21.40
C GLU A 289 19.25 20.22 -20.85
N LEU A 290 18.26 21.08 -20.61
CA LEU A 290 16.92 20.66 -20.19
C LEU A 290 16.28 19.74 -21.24
N VAL A 291 16.27 20.17 -22.50
CA VAL A 291 15.69 19.39 -23.61
C VAL A 291 16.40 18.05 -23.77
N ALA A 292 17.74 18.02 -23.73
CA ALA A 292 18.51 16.78 -23.83
C ALA A 292 18.12 15.79 -22.71
N GLN A 293 18.02 16.27 -21.46
CA GLN A 293 17.63 15.40 -20.35
C GLN A 293 16.17 14.92 -20.46
N LEU A 294 15.25 15.77 -20.92
CA LEU A 294 13.85 15.35 -21.15
C LEU A 294 13.75 14.27 -22.23
N GLN A 295 14.58 14.34 -23.28
CA GLN A 295 14.65 13.29 -24.30
C GLN A 295 15.15 11.97 -23.72
N GLU A 296 16.19 11.99 -22.87
CA GLU A 296 16.68 10.81 -22.16
C GLU A 296 15.61 10.22 -21.23
N ASP A 297 14.92 11.07 -20.45
CA ASP A 297 13.85 10.64 -19.56
C ASP A 297 12.70 9.97 -20.35
N CYS A 298 12.33 10.54 -21.50
CA CYS A 298 11.35 9.97 -22.42
C CYS A 298 11.82 8.64 -23.03
N ALA A 299 13.08 8.55 -23.45
CA ALA A 299 13.65 7.32 -23.98
C ALA A 299 13.58 6.18 -22.95
N ARG A 300 13.96 6.44 -21.70
CA ARG A 300 13.83 5.47 -20.60
C ARG A 300 12.36 5.12 -20.32
N ALA A 301 11.45 6.08 -20.36
CA ALA A 301 10.03 5.79 -20.19
C ALA A 301 9.48 4.91 -21.33
N ARG A 302 9.98 5.05 -22.57
CA ARG A 302 9.61 4.22 -23.73
C ARG A 302 9.92 2.74 -23.55
N GLU A 303 10.93 2.40 -22.75
CA GLU A 303 11.28 1.01 -22.43
C GLU A 303 10.23 0.31 -21.56
N LEU A 304 9.32 1.06 -20.92
CA LEU A 304 8.27 0.44 -20.10
C LEU A 304 7.35 -0.44 -20.94
N PRO A 305 7.05 -1.68 -20.50
CA PRO A 305 6.02 -2.49 -21.14
C PRO A 305 4.64 -1.88 -20.87
N LEU A 306 3.85 -1.67 -21.93
CA LEU A 306 2.47 -1.17 -21.86
C LEU A 306 1.49 -2.21 -21.33
N ASN A 307 1.86 -3.50 -21.43
CA ASN A 307 1.00 -4.56 -20.94
C ASN A 307 0.86 -4.45 -19.41
N PRO A 308 -0.36 -4.56 -18.88
CA PRO A 308 -0.52 -4.81 -17.45
C PRO A 308 0.19 -6.14 -17.19
N GLU A 309 1.27 -6.13 -16.40
CA GLU A 309 1.78 -7.39 -15.87
C GLU A 309 0.61 -8.01 -15.10
N THR A 310 0.02 -9.06 -15.69
CA THR A 310 -1.06 -9.82 -15.08
C THR A 310 -0.50 -10.51 -13.85
N GLY A 311 -0.58 -9.84 -12.70
CA GLY A 311 -0.45 -10.46 -11.38
C GLY A 311 -1.63 -11.38 -11.04
N ARG A 312 -2.32 -11.93 -12.05
CA ARG A 312 -3.43 -12.87 -11.90
C ARG A 312 -2.93 -14.27 -12.26
N ARG A 313 -2.46 -15.01 -11.25
CA ARG A 313 -2.63 -16.47 -11.31
C ARG A 313 -4.03 -16.75 -10.79
N ASN A 314 -4.93 -17.07 -11.71
CA ASN A 314 -6.23 -17.64 -11.38
C ASN A 314 -5.99 -19.00 -10.69
N HIS A 315 -6.08 -19.06 -9.37
CA HIS A 315 -6.29 -20.32 -8.67
C HIS A 315 -7.78 -20.64 -8.67
N THR A 316 -8.23 -21.13 -9.82
CA THR A 316 -9.47 -21.90 -9.94
C THR A 316 -9.13 -23.18 -10.66
N GLN A 317 -8.67 -24.18 -9.90
CA GLN A 317 -9.09 -25.57 -10.01
C GLN A 317 -8.47 -26.33 -8.83
N GLY A 318 -9.32 -27.12 -8.17
CA GLY A 318 -9.01 -27.77 -6.91
C GLY A 318 -7.92 -28.82 -7.05
N HIS A 319 -7.06 -28.87 -6.04
CA HIS A 319 -6.71 -30.08 -5.30
C HIS A 319 -5.97 -29.61 -4.05
N GLY A 320 -6.38 -30.12 -2.89
CA GLY A 320 -5.75 -29.79 -1.62
C GLY A 320 -4.27 -30.18 -1.66
N VAL A 321 -3.39 -29.20 -1.44
CA VAL A 321 -1.97 -29.46 -1.18
C VAL A 321 -1.64 -28.87 0.18
N LYS A 322 -1.32 -29.77 1.11
CA LYS A 322 -0.79 -29.46 2.43
C LYS A 322 0.53 -28.72 2.26
N TYR A 323 0.69 -27.57 2.93
CA TYR A 323 1.99 -26.93 3.08
C TYR A 323 2.79 -27.72 4.13
N THR A 324 3.73 -28.54 3.69
CA THR A 324 4.86 -28.97 4.52
C THR A 324 6.06 -28.13 4.14
N ALA A 325 6.65 -27.47 5.13
CA ALA A 325 7.93 -26.80 5.02
C ALA A 325 9.01 -27.86 4.78
N GLU A 326 9.88 -27.63 3.77
CA GLU A 326 11.28 -28.10 3.65
C GLU A 326 11.72 -28.06 2.18
N ASN A 327 12.53 -27.07 1.81
CA ASN A 327 13.89 -27.22 1.24
C ASN A 327 14.35 -25.97 0.45
N PRO A 328 15.56 -25.44 0.70
CA PRO A 328 16.19 -24.40 -0.11
C PRO A 328 17.20 -25.01 -1.10
N GLU A 329 16.99 -24.83 -2.41
CA GLU A 329 18.05 -25.00 -3.42
C GLU A 329 18.35 -23.63 -4.04
N ILE A 330 19.47 -23.00 -3.68
CA ILE A 330 20.80 -23.07 -4.33
C ILE A 330 20.73 -22.57 -5.78
N TYR A 331 21.12 -21.30 -5.97
CA TYR A 331 21.56 -20.76 -7.25
C TYR A 331 23.04 -20.37 -7.09
N HIS A 332 23.94 -21.25 -7.54
CA HIS A 332 25.34 -20.92 -7.75
C HIS A 332 25.54 -20.51 -9.22
N GLY A 333 25.76 -19.21 -9.44
CA GLY A 333 26.25 -18.69 -10.71
C GLY A 333 27.77 -18.86 -10.78
N GLN A 334 28.23 -19.58 -11.80
CA GLN A 334 29.63 -19.73 -12.17
C GLN A 334 30.26 -18.36 -12.52
N ILE A 335 31.42 -18.07 -11.95
CA ILE A 335 32.38 -17.11 -12.52
C ILE A 335 33.81 -17.56 -12.21
N GLY A 336 34.55 -17.83 -13.28
CA GLY A 336 35.97 -17.47 -13.44
C GLY A 336 36.99 -18.23 -12.59
N ALA A 337 37.59 -19.26 -13.19
CA ALA A 337 38.86 -19.81 -12.75
C ALA A 337 39.98 -18.76 -12.81
N GLY A 338 40.64 -18.52 -11.68
CA GLY A 338 41.89 -17.79 -11.55
C GLY A 338 42.71 -18.43 -10.44
N LYS A 339 43.83 -19.06 -10.82
CA LYS A 339 44.79 -19.72 -9.94
C LYS A 339 45.46 -18.72 -8.98
N ASN A 340 45.69 -19.16 -7.73
CA ASN A 340 46.83 -18.86 -6.84
C ASN A 340 46.47 -19.47 -5.46
N GLU A 341 46.94 -20.68 -5.16
CA GLU A 341 48.19 -20.97 -4.40
C GLU A 341 48.17 -20.45 -2.95
N GLY A 342 48.14 -21.42 -2.01
CA GLY A 342 48.69 -21.38 -0.64
C GLY A 342 48.20 -20.26 0.30
N ILE A 343 47.77 -20.54 1.52
CA ILE A 343 48.62 -21.06 2.60
C ILE A 343 47.68 -21.44 3.77
N ASP A 344 47.84 -22.67 4.27
CA ASP A 344 47.38 -23.15 5.57
C ASP A 344 47.99 -22.32 6.71
N TYR A 345 47.24 -22.05 7.79
CA TYR A 345 47.70 -22.27 9.17
C TYR A 345 46.59 -21.95 10.19
N CYS A 346 46.05 -23.01 10.80
CA CYS A 346 45.61 -23.09 12.20
C CYS A 346 46.43 -24.27 12.79
N PRO A 347 46.65 -24.49 14.11
CA PRO A 347 45.84 -24.02 15.24
C PRO A 347 46.61 -23.78 16.57
N ARG A 348 45.86 -23.40 17.63
CA ARG A 348 45.87 -23.89 19.05
C ARG A 348 45.40 -22.76 19.98
N GLN A 349 44.23 -22.89 20.63
CA GLN A 349 43.99 -23.58 21.91
C GLN A 349 44.79 -23.00 23.08
N GLU A 350 44.09 -22.33 24.01
CA GLU A 350 44.08 -22.63 25.45
C GLU A 350 43.04 -21.75 26.19
N THR A 351 42.12 -22.39 26.91
CA THR A 351 41.37 -21.90 28.09
C THR A 351 41.91 -22.71 29.31
N PRO A 352 41.54 -22.48 30.60
CA PRO A 352 40.42 -21.70 31.16
C PRO A 352 40.69 -20.97 32.53
N ALA A 353 39.59 -20.48 33.14
CA ALA A 353 39.37 -20.12 34.55
C ALA A 353 39.89 -18.74 35.01
N GLY A 354 39.18 -17.94 35.80
CA GLY A 354 37.90 -18.05 36.49
C GLY A 354 37.72 -16.85 37.43
N LEU A 355 36.54 -16.80 38.08
CA LEU A 355 36.15 -15.99 39.26
C LEU A 355 35.61 -14.55 39.05
N SER A 356 34.29 -14.46 39.31
CA SER A 356 33.43 -13.31 39.59
C SER A 356 33.73 -12.67 40.99
N PRO A 357 32.84 -11.82 41.55
CA PRO A 357 32.59 -10.40 41.27
C PRO A 357 32.89 -9.49 42.51
N GLY A 358 32.91 -8.17 42.35
CA GLY A 358 33.07 -7.26 43.49
C GLY A 358 32.62 -5.82 43.20
N THR A 359 31.48 -5.49 43.80
CA THR A 359 30.94 -4.16 44.18
C THR A 359 31.91 -2.97 44.20
N ASN A 360 31.53 -1.89 43.49
CA ASN A 360 31.08 -0.62 44.09
C ASN A 360 30.37 0.25 43.05
#